data_AF-A0A2N0QII7-F1
#
_entry.id   AF-A0A2N0QII7-F1
#
_cell.length_a   1.000
_cell.length_b   1.000
_cell.length_c   1.000
_cell.angle_alpha   90.00
_cell.angle_beta   90.00
_cell.angle_gamma   90.00
#
_symmetry.space_group_name_H-M   'P 1'
#
loop_
_entity.id
_entity.type
_entity.pdbx_description
1 polymer ?
#
loop_
_entity_poly.entity_id
_entity_poly.type
_entity_poly.pdbx_seq_one_letter_code
_entity_poly.pdbx_strand_id
1 'polypeptide(L)'
;SNIWTQWTSYKQVNGNFWKIFTCYFTKYRDSSTRQKENISNEKCRITKTRPSGLCHAKIKVEWLVSLKIVKVGRYKDSSNHTHSLLDVDRLKRPQVIRTLVEKEAVKNYLPLAITAAVKEYATIELGLGASAQELKRKEVTNIKYKVRGPMEVHLVGNSDLKLDISQSVSYLKEQGYQVEIYRVHQRSTKGIVFAHPEQLEKLENHG
;
A
#
# COMPACT_ATOMS: atom_id res chain seq x y z
N SER A 1 13.52 11.24 8.58
CA SER A 1 12.12 11.15 8.10
C SER A 1 11.27 12.27 8.70
N ASN A 2 10.45 13.00 7.92
CA ASN A 2 9.51 13.99 8.50
C ASN A 2 8.40 13.26 9.29
N ILE A 3 8.36 13.51 10.62
CA ILE A 3 7.45 12.94 11.62
C ILE A 3 6.13 13.74 11.68
N TRP A 4 6.16 14.97 11.21
CA TRP A 4 5.05 15.92 11.28
C TRP A 4 4.19 15.84 10.03
N THR A 5 2.88 15.73 10.24
CA THR A 5 1.87 15.76 9.18
C THR A 5 0.99 16.98 9.42
N GLN A 6 0.76 17.79 8.37
CA GLN A 6 -0.11 18.95 8.49
C GLN A 6 -1.52 18.50 8.87
N TRP A 7 -2.04 19.05 9.96
CA TRP A 7 -3.39 18.78 10.45
C TRP A 7 -4.37 19.84 9.94
N THR A 8 -4.08 21.10 10.25
CA THR A 8 -4.87 22.25 9.82
C THR A 8 -3.96 23.44 9.56
N SER A 9 -4.48 24.40 8.81
CA SER A 9 -3.82 25.66 8.54
C SER A 9 -4.86 26.78 8.50
N TYR A 10 -4.44 27.97 8.88
CA TYR A 10 -5.29 29.15 8.84
C TYR A 10 -4.49 30.36 8.39
N LYS A 11 -5.10 31.21 7.57
CA LYS A 11 -4.53 32.46 7.08
C LYS A 11 -5.42 33.61 7.53
N GLN A 12 -4.82 34.58 8.21
CA GLN A 12 -5.48 35.80 8.66
C GLN A 12 -5.48 36.85 7.54
N VAL A 13 -6.41 37.82 7.65
CA VAL A 13 -6.57 38.92 6.70
C VAL A 13 -5.33 39.84 6.68
N ASN A 14 -4.65 40.00 7.81
CA ASN A 14 -3.39 40.75 7.94
C ASN A 14 -2.17 40.05 7.30
N GLY A 15 -2.36 38.91 6.62
CA GLY A 15 -1.30 38.14 5.97
C GLY A 15 -0.61 37.12 6.88
N ASN A 16 -0.77 37.20 8.20
CA ASN A 16 -0.24 36.20 9.12
C ASN A 16 -0.89 34.84 8.86
N PHE A 17 -0.15 33.76 9.05
CA PHE A 17 -0.72 32.43 8.91
C PHE A 17 -0.13 31.48 9.93
N TRP A 18 -0.87 30.44 10.28
CA TRP A 18 -0.37 29.38 11.13
C TRP A 18 -0.74 28.01 10.59
N LYS A 19 0.07 27.01 10.95
CA LYS A 19 -0.15 25.60 10.64
C LYS A 19 0.00 24.80 11.92
N ILE A 20 -0.95 23.88 12.15
CA ILE A 20 -0.81 22.86 13.17
C ILE A 20 -0.33 21.60 12.49
N PHE A 21 0.72 21.01 13.03
CA PHE A 21 1.18 19.69 12.64
C PHE A 21 0.91 18.70 13.77
N THR A 22 0.50 17.51 13.38
CA THR A 22 0.34 16.36 14.28
C THR A 22 1.41 15.33 13.97
N CYS A 23 1.74 14.52 14.96
CA CYS A 23 2.60 13.37 14.70
C CYS A 23 1.94 12.42 13.68
N TYR A 24 2.72 11.83 12.79
CA TYR A 24 2.29 10.79 11.86
C TYR A 24 1.56 9.60 12.54
N PHE A 25 1.88 9.34 13.81
CA PHE A 25 1.27 8.30 14.65
C PHE A 25 -0.11 8.68 15.22
N THR A 26 -0.58 9.92 15.03
CA THR A 26 -1.86 10.44 15.57
C THR A 26 -3.09 9.96 14.81
N LYS A 27 -2.97 8.97 13.90
CA LYS A 27 -4.04 8.51 13.01
C LYS A 27 -5.40 8.53 13.71
N TYR A 28 -6.30 9.39 13.23
CA TYR A 28 -7.57 9.71 13.90
C TYR A 28 -8.61 8.58 13.83
N ARG A 29 -8.59 7.77 12.76
CA ARG A 29 -9.54 6.68 12.55
C ARG A 29 -8.85 5.33 12.60
N ASP A 30 -9.45 4.39 13.33
CA ASP A 30 -9.14 2.99 13.14
C ASP A 30 -9.43 2.57 11.70
N SER A 31 -8.66 1.60 11.24
CA SER A 31 -8.95 1.00 9.94
C SER A 31 -10.27 0.26 10.05
N SER A 32 -11.15 0.39 9.05
CA SER A 32 -12.46 -0.25 9.10
C SER A 32 -12.33 -1.77 9.21
N THR A 33 -12.95 -2.33 10.25
CA THR A 33 -13.17 -3.77 10.39
C THR A 33 -14.56 -4.07 9.83
N ARG A 34 -14.69 -4.26 8.51
CA ARG A 34 -15.94 -4.81 7.97
C ARG A 34 -16.05 -6.26 8.45
N GLN A 35 -16.75 -6.48 9.56
CA GLN A 35 -17.29 -7.80 9.89
C GLN A 35 -18.44 -8.05 8.92
N LYS A 36 -18.18 -8.68 7.77
CA LYS A 36 -19.25 -9.40 7.07
C LYS A 36 -19.46 -10.69 7.85
N GLU A 37 -20.69 -10.98 8.23
CA GLU A 37 -21.08 -12.18 8.96
C GLU A 37 -20.40 -13.42 8.35
N ASN A 38 -19.67 -14.16 9.19
CA ASN A 38 -19.05 -15.46 8.89
C ASN A 38 -17.93 -15.53 7.83
N ILE A 39 -17.34 -14.41 7.37
CA ILE A 39 -16.15 -14.44 6.49
C ILE A 39 -14.90 -14.05 7.29
N SER A 40 -13.95 -14.97 7.43
CA SER A 40 -12.65 -14.65 8.04
C SER A 40 -11.95 -13.58 7.20
N ASN A 41 -11.39 -12.56 7.89
CA ASN A 41 -10.67 -11.47 7.26
C ASN A 41 -9.37 -11.90 6.55
N GLU A 42 -8.97 -13.18 6.65
CA GLU A 42 -7.77 -13.71 5.98
C GLU A 42 -7.89 -13.64 4.46
N LYS A 43 -9.11 -13.77 3.92
CA LYS A 43 -9.38 -13.72 2.47
C LYS A 43 -9.56 -12.31 1.91
N CYS A 44 -9.60 -11.27 2.77
CA CYS A 44 -9.75 -9.89 2.32
C CYS A 44 -8.40 -9.17 2.15
N ARG A 45 -8.32 -8.24 1.20
CA ARG A 45 -7.15 -7.37 0.99
C ARG A 45 -7.02 -6.38 2.16
N ILE A 46 -6.40 -6.83 3.25
CA ILE A 46 -6.04 -5.96 4.39
C ILE A 46 -4.96 -4.98 3.92
N THR A 47 -5.35 -3.73 3.64
CA THR A 47 -4.41 -2.60 3.60
C THR A 47 -3.87 -2.40 5.02
N LYS A 48 -2.55 -2.22 5.17
CA LYS A 48 -1.84 -2.14 6.47
C LYS A 48 -2.73 -1.49 7.55
N THR A 49 -3.30 -2.30 8.44
CA THR A 49 -4.09 -1.85 9.59
C THR A 49 -3.11 -1.22 10.56
N ARG A 50 -3.05 0.11 10.55
CA ARG A 50 -2.24 0.85 11.51
C ARG A 50 -3.10 1.16 12.73
N PRO A 51 -2.63 0.89 13.96
CA PRO A 51 -3.33 1.29 15.16
C PRO A 51 -3.56 2.81 15.15
N SER A 52 -4.73 3.27 15.58
CA SER A 52 -4.95 4.68 15.89
C SER A 52 -4.31 5.05 17.24
N GLY A 53 -4.16 6.35 17.50
CA GLY A 53 -3.80 6.83 18.85
C GLY A 53 -2.37 6.56 19.36
N LEU A 54 -1.43 6.16 18.50
CA LEU A 54 -0.06 5.82 18.94
C LEU A 54 0.75 7.04 19.43
N CYS A 55 0.37 8.26 19.05
CA CYS A 55 0.93 9.49 19.58
C CYS A 55 -0.05 10.65 19.43
N HIS A 56 -0.07 11.58 20.39
CA HIS A 56 -0.92 12.78 20.35
C HIS A 56 -0.13 14.09 20.31
N ALA A 57 1.18 14.01 20.01
CA ALA A 57 2.03 15.19 19.91
C ALA A 57 1.60 16.11 18.76
N LYS A 58 1.55 17.41 19.04
CA LYS A 58 1.15 18.50 18.14
C LYS A 58 2.05 19.71 18.32
N ILE A 59 2.47 20.29 17.20
CA ILE A 59 3.18 21.57 17.16
C ILE A 59 2.38 22.59 16.37
N LYS A 60 2.55 23.86 16.73
CA LYS A 60 2.02 25.01 16.01
C LYS A 60 3.18 25.80 15.44
N VAL A 61 3.11 26.09 14.16
CA VAL A 61 4.03 27.01 13.48
C VAL A 61 3.22 28.22 13.08
N GLU A 62 3.63 29.41 13.53
CA GLU A 62 2.99 30.67 13.23
C GLU A 62 3.98 31.58 12.49
N TRP A 63 3.52 32.17 11.40
CA TRP A 63 4.26 33.15 10.62
C TRP A 63 3.62 34.52 10.82
N LEU A 64 4.39 35.41 11.43
CA LEU A 64 4.03 36.80 11.66
C LEU A 64 4.67 37.63 10.55
N VAL A 65 3.93 37.82 9.45
CA VAL A 65 4.45 38.39 8.19
C VAL A 65 4.94 39.81 8.38
N SER A 66 4.16 40.66 9.06
CA SER A 66 4.55 42.06 9.32
C SER A 66 5.82 42.17 10.18
N LEU A 67 6.08 41.19 11.04
CA LEU A 67 7.25 41.16 11.92
C LEU A 67 8.41 40.33 11.32
N LYS A 68 8.20 39.63 10.20
CA LYS A 68 9.14 38.64 9.63
C LYS A 68 9.62 37.57 10.64
N ILE A 69 8.75 37.19 11.58
CA ILE A 69 9.06 36.20 12.64
C ILE A 69 8.31 34.89 12.37
N VAL A 70 8.98 33.77 12.60
CA VAL A 70 8.36 32.44 12.65
C VAL A 70 8.42 31.92 14.08
N LYS A 71 7.26 31.64 14.69
CA LYS A 71 7.16 31.03 16.01
C LYS A 71 6.86 29.55 15.86
N VAL A 72 7.72 28.71 16.42
CA VAL A 72 7.49 27.27 16.51
C VAL A 72 7.26 26.94 17.98
N GLY A 73 6.10 26.40 18.30
CA GLY A 73 5.72 26.09 19.66
C GLY A 73 4.95 24.78 19.77
N ARG A 74 4.89 24.24 20.98
CA ARG A 74 3.99 23.14 21.30
C ARG A 74 2.54 23.63 21.24
N TYR A 75 1.65 22.84 20.66
CA TYR A 75 0.22 23.15 20.70
C TYR A 75 -0.30 22.99 22.14
N LYS A 76 -1.26 23.83 22.55
CA LYS A 76 -1.82 23.80 23.90
C LYS A 76 -2.30 22.38 24.24
N ASP A 77 -1.92 21.89 25.42
CA ASP A 77 -2.27 20.56 25.95
C ASP A 77 -1.74 19.37 25.12
N SER A 78 -0.75 19.58 24.25
CA SER A 78 -0.10 18.50 23.50
C SER A 78 0.77 17.63 24.40
N SER A 79 0.64 16.32 24.27
CA SER A 79 1.55 15.35 24.87
C SER A 79 2.96 15.41 24.25
N ASN A 80 3.94 14.84 24.96
CA ASN A 80 5.23 14.49 24.38
C ASN A 80 5.09 13.37 23.33
N HIS A 81 6.13 13.19 22.51
CA HIS A 81 6.26 11.97 21.71
C HIS A 81 6.41 10.76 22.63
N THR A 82 5.70 9.68 22.30
CA THR A 82 5.66 8.41 23.01
C THR A 82 6.42 7.30 22.27
N HIS A 83 7.10 7.63 21.18
CA HIS A 83 7.81 6.69 20.31
C HIS A 83 9.18 7.25 19.94
N SER A 84 10.08 6.34 19.57
CA SER A 84 11.41 6.66 19.08
C SER A 84 11.37 7.05 17.60
N LEU A 85 12.46 7.67 17.12
CA LEU A 85 12.66 7.91 15.68
C LEU A 85 12.72 6.60 14.89
N LEU A 86 13.22 5.53 15.49
CA LEU A 86 13.26 4.20 14.88
C LEU A 86 11.85 3.68 14.58
N ASP A 87 10.89 3.90 15.48
CA ASP A 87 9.50 3.49 15.25
C ASP A 87 8.90 4.20 14.03
N VAL A 88 9.25 5.47 13.82
CA VAL A 88 8.86 6.23 12.61
C VAL A 88 9.37 5.55 11.35
N ASP A 89 10.65 5.17 11.35
CA ASP A 89 11.29 4.55 10.20
C ASP A 89 10.73 3.14 9.93
N ARG A 90 10.39 2.38 10.97
CA ARG A 90 9.67 1.09 10.85
C ARG A 90 8.31 1.24 10.15
N LEU A 91 7.55 2.28 10.50
CA LEU A 91 6.19 2.49 9.99
C LEU A 91 6.14 3.14 8.59
N LYS A 92 6.94 4.19 8.37
CA LYS A 92 6.95 4.96 7.11
C LYS A 92 7.86 4.35 6.06
N ARG A 93 8.85 3.56 6.51
CA ARG A 93 10.03 3.13 5.76
C ARG A 93 10.88 4.32 5.31
N PRO A 94 12.19 4.32 5.59
CA PRO A 94 13.07 5.32 5.02
C PRO A 94 12.91 5.33 3.50
N GLN A 95 12.75 6.51 2.92
CA GLN A 95 12.65 6.67 1.47
C GLN A 95 13.84 6.02 0.76
N VAL A 96 15.01 6.06 1.40
CA VAL A 96 16.25 5.42 0.95
C VAL A 96 16.06 3.91 0.70
N ILE A 97 15.46 3.18 1.63
CA ILE A 97 15.21 1.73 1.48
C ILE A 97 14.28 1.48 0.30
N ARG A 98 13.23 2.30 0.16
CA ARG A 98 12.31 2.18 -0.97
C ARG A 98 13.00 2.40 -2.31
N THR A 99 13.85 3.41 -2.40
CA THR A 99 14.64 3.70 -3.61
C THR A 99 15.61 2.55 -3.94
N LEU A 100 16.22 1.91 -2.93
CA LEU A 100 17.04 0.71 -3.15
C LEU A 100 16.23 -0.45 -3.73
N VAL A 101 15.05 -0.71 -3.19
CA VAL A 101 14.15 -1.75 -3.72
C VAL A 101 13.73 -1.42 -5.15
N GLU A 102 13.44 -0.15 -5.47
CA GLU A 102 13.10 0.28 -6.82
C GLU A 102 14.26 0.06 -7.80
N LYS A 103 15.50 0.39 -7.40
CA LYS A 103 16.72 0.12 -8.20
C LYS A 103 16.93 -1.37 -8.47
N GLU A 104 16.83 -2.20 -7.44
CA GLU A 104 16.99 -3.65 -7.59
C GLU A 104 15.83 -4.31 -8.36
N ALA A 105 14.61 -3.77 -8.24
CA ALA A 105 13.45 -4.25 -8.98
C ALA A 105 13.60 -4.13 -10.50
N VAL A 106 14.35 -3.13 -10.98
CA VAL A 106 14.64 -2.96 -12.42
C VAL A 106 15.41 -4.15 -12.98
N LYS A 107 16.24 -4.82 -12.19
CA LYS A 107 17.05 -5.99 -12.62
C LYS A 107 16.25 -7.29 -12.77
N ASN A 108 14.94 -7.25 -12.49
CA ASN A 108 14.01 -8.38 -12.55
C ASN A 108 14.30 -9.57 -11.62
N TYR A 109 15.18 -9.43 -10.64
CA TYR A 109 15.42 -10.50 -9.67
C TYR A 109 14.14 -10.92 -8.93
N LEU A 110 14.14 -12.12 -8.38
CA LEU A 110 13.05 -12.59 -7.54
C LEU A 110 12.90 -11.67 -6.32
N PRO A 111 11.67 -11.39 -5.85
CA PRO A 111 11.45 -10.54 -4.67
C PRO A 111 12.24 -11.00 -3.43
N LEU A 112 12.51 -12.31 -3.31
CA LEU A 112 13.34 -12.86 -2.24
C LEU A 112 14.80 -12.37 -2.34
N ALA A 113 15.41 -12.48 -3.52
CA ALA A 113 16.77 -12.02 -3.77
C ALA A 113 16.91 -10.50 -3.58
N ILE A 114 15.93 -9.73 -4.07
CA ILE A 114 15.89 -8.27 -3.86
C ILE A 114 15.83 -7.94 -2.36
N THR A 115 14.99 -8.65 -1.59
CA THR A 115 14.87 -8.42 -0.15
C THR A 115 16.18 -8.69 0.58
N ALA A 116 16.88 -9.79 0.23
CA ALA A 116 18.17 -10.14 0.82
C ALA A 116 19.24 -9.08 0.51
N ALA A 117 19.41 -8.73 -0.77
CA ALA A 117 20.39 -7.74 -1.21
C ALA A 117 20.17 -6.36 -0.57
N VAL A 118 18.90 -5.91 -0.49
CA VAL A 118 18.57 -4.62 0.14
C VAL A 118 18.84 -4.66 1.65
N LYS A 119 18.58 -5.78 2.33
CA LYS A 119 18.88 -5.93 3.75
C LYS A 119 20.37 -5.90 4.04
N GLU A 120 21.15 -6.60 3.24
CA GLU A 120 22.60 -6.64 3.34
C GLU A 120 23.20 -5.25 3.13
N TYR A 121 22.90 -4.62 1.98
CA TYR A 121 23.40 -3.28 1.66
C TYR A 121 22.97 -2.23 2.69
N ALA A 122 21.71 -2.23 3.12
CA ALA A 122 21.24 -1.28 4.12
C ALA A 122 21.88 -1.46 5.50
N THR A 123 22.30 -2.69 5.85
CA THR A 123 22.96 -2.98 7.11
C THR A 123 24.44 -2.59 7.07
N ILE A 124 25.15 -2.96 6.01
CA ILE A 124 26.59 -2.75 5.86
C ILE A 124 26.92 -1.29 5.53
N GLU A 125 26.24 -0.73 4.52
CA GLU A 125 26.65 0.55 3.92
C GLU A 125 25.92 1.76 4.51
N LEU A 126 24.69 1.57 5.02
CA LEU A 126 23.82 2.69 5.40
C LEU A 126 23.47 2.76 6.89
N GLY A 127 23.85 1.76 7.69
CA GLY A 127 23.46 1.68 9.11
C GLY A 127 21.94 1.62 9.33
N LEU A 128 21.16 1.29 8.30
CA LEU A 128 19.69 1.20 8.33
C LEU A 128 19.18 -0.23 8.57
N GLY A 129 20.02 -1.09 9.18
CA GLY A 129 19.73 -2.51 9.37
C GLY A 129 18.39 -2.76 10.07
N ALA A 130 18.07 -2.04 11.15
CA ALA A 130 16.79 -2.18 11.86
C ALA A 130 15.58 -1.89 10.96
N SER A 131 15.66 -0.84 10.13
CA SER A 131 14.61 -0.45 9.19
C SER A 131 14.49 -1.41 8.00
N ALA A 132 15.62 -1.99 7.56
CA ALA A 132 15.66 -2.96 6.48
C ALA A 132 15.19 -4.35 6.92
N GLN A 133 15.46 -4.75 8.17
CA GLN A 133 15.07 -6.07 8.67
C GLN A 133 13.56 -6.30 8.63
N GLU A 134 12.79 -5.26 8.91
CA GLU A 134 11.35 -5.37 8.85
C GLU A 134 10.78 -5.36 7.41
N LEU A 135 11.62 -5.23 6.37
CA LEU A 135 11.18 -5.15 4.97
C LEU A 135 10.50 -6.47 4.60
N LYS A 136 9.20 -6.40 4.30
CA LYS A 136 8.40 -7.59 4.00
C LYS A 136 8.50 -7.93 2.52
N ARG A 137 8.61 -9.23 2.19
CA ARG A 137 8.61 -9.72 0.79
C ARG A 137 7.41 -9.19 -0.01
N LYS A 138 6.21 -9.16 0.58
CA LYS A 138 4.99 -8.60 -0.04
C LYS A 138 5.16 -7.14 -0.46
N GLU A 139 5.88 -6.34 0.32
CA GLU A 139 6.16 -4.94 0.00
C GLU A 139 7.11 -4.82 -1.19
N VAL A 140 8.16 -5.63 -1.22
CA VAL A 140 9.09 -5.72 -2.35
C VAL A 140 8.38 -6.15 -3.62
N THR A 141 7.51 -7.16 -3.56
CA THR A 141 6.69 -7.59 -4.71
C THR A 141 5.81 -6.45 -5.23
N ASN A 142 5.15 -5.69 -4.35
CA ASN A 142 4.32 -4.55 -4.75
C ASN A 142 5.13 -3.42 -5.40
N ILE A 143 6.34 -3.14 -4.89
CA ILE A 143 7.23 -2.14 -5.48
C ILE A 143 7.71 -2.62 -6.85
N LYS A 144 8.16 -3.89 -6.95
CA LYS A 144 8.56 -4.50 -8.23
C LYS A 144 7.44 -4.41 -9.27
N TYR A 145 6.21 -4.76 -8.88
CA TYR A 145 5.05 -4.64 -9.75
C TYR A 145 4.81 -3.20 -10.24
N LYS A 146 5.02 -2.19 -9.39
CA LYS A 146 4.87 -0.79 -9.82
C LYS A 146 5.96 -0.32 -10.78
N VAL A 147 7.18 -0.83 -10.63
CA VAL A 147 8.34 -0.46 -11.46
C VAL A 147 8.31 -1.16 -12.81
N ARG A 148 8.01 -2.47 -12.82
CA ARG A 148 8.08 -3.30 -14.04
C ARG A 148 6.73 -3.69 -14.64
N GLY A 149 5.62 -3.46 -13.93
CA GLY A 149 4.32 -3.97 -14.32
C GLY A 149 4.11 -5.44 -13.91
N PRO A 150 3.08 -6.10 -14.48
CA PRO A 150 2.78 -7.50 -14.22
C PRO A 150 3.98 -8.41 -14.49
N MET A 151 4.22 -9.38 -13.61
CA MET A 151 5.27 -10.39 -13.81
C MET A 151 4.96 -11.35 -14.99
N GLU A 152 3.70 -11.38 -15.43
CA GLU A 152 3.19 -12.26 -16.47
C GLU A 152 3.34 -11.63 -17.85
N VAL A 153 4.58 -11.36 -18.26
CA VAL A 153 4.88 -10.94 -19.65
C VAL A 153 4.72 -12.12 -20.63
N HIS A 154 4.64 -13.35 -20.11
CA HIS A 154 4.44 -14.58 -20.88
C HIS A 154 2.97 -14.98 -21.04
N LEU A 155 2.04 -14.32 -20.33
CA LEU A 155 0.60 -14.49 -20.52
C LEU A 155 0.03 -13.29 -21.28
N VAL A 156 0.69 -12.94 -22.39
CA VAL A 156 0.15 -11.95 -23.33
C VAL A 156 -0.89 -12.67 -24.17
N GLY A 157 -2.12 -12.65 -23.67
CA GLY A 157 -3.29 -12.98 -24.48
C GLY A 157 -3.47 -11.97 -25.61
N ASN A 158 -4.36 -12.30 -26.54
CA ASN A 158 -4.72 -11.37 -27.60
C ASN A 158 -5.28 -10.06 -27.00
N SER A 159 -4.85 -8.91 -27.52
CA SER A 159 -5.38 -7.61 -27.08
C SER A 159 -6.89 -7.50 -27.33
N ASP A 160 -7.40 -8.22 -28.32
CA ASP A 160 -8.83 -8.43 -28.52
C ASP A 160 -9.32 -9.58 -27.63
N LEU A 161 -10.09 -9.23 -26.60
CA LEU A 161 -10.64 -10.17 -25.62
C LEU A 161 -11.48 -11.28 -26.27
N LYS A 162 -12.21 -11.00 -27.36
CA LYS A 162 -13.07 -11.99 -28.01
C LYS A 162 -12.22 -13.03 -28.74
N LEU A 163 -11.14 -12.58 -29.38
CA LEU A 163 -10.16 -13.47 -30.02
C LEU A 163 -9.38 -14.27 -28.98
N ASP A 164 -8.98 -13.65 -27.86
CA ASP A 164 -8.25 -14.32 -26.79
C ASP A 164 -9.08 -15.47 -26.17
N ILE A 165 -10.37 -15.21 -25.93
CA ILE A 165 -11.32 -16.22 -25.44
C ILE A 165 -11.49 -17.33 -26.47
N SER A 166 -11.64 -17.03 -27.76
CA SER A 166 -11.85 -18.08 -28.78
C SER A 166 -10.61 -18.96 -28.93
N GLN A 167 -9.41 -18.37 -28.92
CA GLN A 167 -8.13 -19.09 -28.99
C GLN A 167 -7.95 -20.01 -27.77
N SER A 168 -8.27 -19.50 -26.58
CA SER A 168 -8.20 -20.28 -25.34
C SER A 168 -9.18 -21.46 -25.35
N VAL A 169 -10.41 -21.25 -25.83
CA VAL A 169 -11.43 -22.32 -25.95
C VAL A 169 -11.00 -23.39 -26.94
N SER A 170 -10.46 -23.00 -28.10
CA SER A 170 -9.96 -23.94 -29.10
C SER A 170 -8.82 -24.79 -28.55
N TYR A 171 -7.84 -24.16 -27.90
CA TYR A 171 -6.73 -24.86 -27.28
C TYR A 171 -7.20 -25.90 -26.24
N LEU A 172 -8.13 -25.51 -25.35
CA LEU A 172 -8.65 -26.43 -24.34
C LEU A 172 -9.42 -27.62 -24.95
N LYS A 173 -10.18 -27.38 -26.03
CA LYS A 173 -10.84 -28.46 -26.78
C LYS A 173 -9.83 -29.40 -27.45
N GLU A 174 -8.75 -28.87 -28.01
CA GLU A 174 -7.65 -29.68 -28.58
C GLU A 174 -6.95 -30.53 -27.52
N GLN A 175 -6.85 -30.04 -26.29
CA GLN A 175 -6.34 -30.81 -25.14
C GLN A 175 -7.37 -31.82 -24.57
N GLY A 176 -8.55 -31.96 -25.17
CA GLY A 176 -9.57 -32.92 -24.79
C GLY A 176 -10.50 -32.46 -23.65
N TYR A 177 -10.45 -31.19 -23.25
CA TYR A 177 -11.36 -30.66 -22.25
C TYR A 177 -12.73 -30.31 -22.85
N GLN A 178 -13.80 -30.60 -22.10
CA GLN A 178 -15.14 -30.08 -22.40
C GLN A 178 -15.22 -28.63 -21.91
N VAL A 179 -15.50 -27.69 -22.82
CA VAL A 179 -15.52 -26.25 -22.53
C VAL A 179 -16.89 -25.67 -22.86
N GLU A 180 -17.53 -25.07 -21.87
CA GLU A 180 -18.80 -24.35 -21.98
C GLU A 180 -18.59 -22.86 -21.69
N ILE A 181 -19.14 -21.99 -22.53
CA ILE A 181 -18.97 -20.53 -22.44
C ILE A 181 -20.26 -19.92 -21.90
N TYR A 182 -20.20 -19.37 -20.69
CA TYR A 182 -21.33 -18.69 -20.06
C TYR A 182 -21.20 -17.16 -20.22
N ARG A 183 -22.28 -16.49 -20.66
CA ARG A 183 -22.32 -15.02 -20.76
C ARG A 183 -22.99 -14.43 -19.52
N VAL A 184 -22.17 -13.95 -18.59
CA VAL A 184 -22.66 -13.21 -17.42
C VAL A 184 -22.96 -11.76 -17.85
N HIS A 185 -24.20 -11.32 -17.66
CA HIS A 185 -24.66 -9.98 -18.08
C HIS A 185 -24.19 -8.85 -17.16
N GLN A 186 -23.68 -9.18 -15.97
CA GLN A 186 -23.13 -8.20 -15.03
C GLN A 186 -21.59 -8.17 -15.07
N ARG A 187 -21.06 -6.94 -15.11
CA ARG A 187 -19.61 -6.62 -15.12
C ARG A 187 -18.92 -7.06 -13.83
N SER A 188 -18.56 -8.33 -13.71
CA SER A 188 -17.46 -8.72 -12.83
C SER A 188 -16.15 -8.31 -13.51
N THR A 189 -15.40 -7.42 -12.86
CA THR A 189 -14.09 -6.99 -13.34
C THR A 189 -13.06 -8.05 -12.96
N LYS A 190 -12.69 -8.85 -13.95
CA LYS A 190 -11.47 -9.71 -14.03
C LYS A 190 -11.54 -11.02 -13.23
N GLY A 191 -11.65 -12.13 -13.97
CA GLY A 191 -11.27 -13.46 -13.50
C GLY A 191 -11.85 -14.58 -14.37
N ILE A 192 -11.01 -15.55 -14.75
CA ILE A 192 -11.47 -16.89 -15.13
C ILE A 192 -11.78 -17.61 -13.82
N VAL A 193 -13.03 -18.05 -13.62
CA VAL A 193 -13.43 -18.80 -12.43
C VAL A 193 -13.48 -20.27 -12.79
N PHE A 194 -12.53 -21.06 -12.28
CA PHE A 194 -12.67 -22.51 -12.23
C PHE A 194 -13.62 -22.83 -11.07
N ALA A 195 -14.93 -22.88 -11.34
CA ALA A 195 -15.94 -23.23 -10.35
C ALA A 195 -16.32 -24.70 -10.49
N HIS A 196 -16.36 -25.40 -9.35
CA HIS A 196 -17.02 -26.70 -9.25
C HIS A 196 -18.53 -26.51 -9.57
N PRO A 197 -19.23 -27.48 -10.21
CA PRO A 197 -20.62 -27.31 -10.61
C PRO A 197 -21.56 -26.80 -9.50
N GLU A 198 -21.37 -27.29 -8.27
CA GLU A 198 -22.14 -26.88 -7.08
C GLU A 198 -21.94 -25.39 -6.69
N GLN A 199 -20.86 -24.75 -7.14
CA GLN A 199 -20.61 -23.33 -6.88
C GLN A 199 -21.25 -22.42 -7.94
N LEU A 200 -21.64 -22.96 -9.11
CA LEU A 200 -22.36 -22.21 -10.14
C LEU A 200 -23.80 -21.89 -9.68
N GLU A 201 -24.45 -22.84 -9.03
CA GLU A 201 -25.83 -22.69 -8.52
C GLU A 201 -25.94 -21.58 -7.46
N LYS A 202 -24.89 -21.39 -6.65
CA LYS A 202 -24.82 -20.30 -5.67
C LYS A 202 -24.58 -18.93 -6.32
N LEU A 203 -23.92 -18.89 -7.48
CA LEU A 203 -23.67 -17.65 -8.22
C LEU A 203 -24.94 -17.18 -8.95
N GLU A 204 -25.75 -18.09 -9.49
CA GLU A 204 -27.03 -17.72 -10.10
C GLU A 204 -28.02 -17.13 -9.10
N ASN A 205 -28.04 -17.66 -7.87
CA ASN A 205 -29.01 -17.22 -6.86
C ASN A 205 -28.64 -15.92 -6.13
N HIS A 206 -27.37 -15.51 -6.16
CA HIS A 206 -26.87 -14.39 -5.34
C HIS A 206 -25.94 -13.41 -6.07
N GLY A 207 -25.74 -13.58 -7.38
CA GLY A 207 -24.85 -12.78 -8.23
C GLY A 207 -25.53 -11.58 -8.89
#